data_AF-A0A816HSU2-F1
#
_entry.id   AF-A0A816HSU2-F1
#
_cell.length_a   1.000
_cell.length_b   1.000
_cell.length_c   1.000
_cell.angle_alpha   90.00
_cell.angle_beta   90.00
_cell.angle_gamma   90.00
#
_symmetry.space_group_name_H-M   'P 1'
#
loop_
_entity.id
_entity.type
_entity.pdbx_description
1 polymer ?
#
loop_
_entity_poly.entity_id
_entity_poly.type
_entity_poly.pdbx_seq_one_letter_code
_entity_poly.pdbx_strand_id
1 'polypeptide(L)'
;LQHSVNWTIDSQIIIATTGDFASQNESEVRRVTNISSDGRTLTLDRPVDFTHLGVVLQFNATTIEVRAEVGLLSHNIIFQGTFTTTQNFSVVECTSSFTRDIFTIDTCSSGQYNT
;
A
#
# COMPACT_ATOMS: atom_id res chain seq x y z
N LEU A 1 16.71 -0.54 1.74
CA LEU A 1 15.77 -1.44 2.46
C LEU A 1 16.27 -1.67 3.88
N GLN A 2 15.38 -1.77 4.86
CA GLN A 2 15.76 -2.00 6.27
C GLN A 2 16.38 -3.40 6.47
N HIS A 3 15.83 -4.40 5.78
CA HIS A 3 16.31 -5.77 5.79
C HIS A 3 16.81 -6.17 4.40
N SER A 4 17.75 -7.11 4.37
CA SER A 4 18.24 -7.69 3.11
C SER A 4 17.16 -8.55 2.46
N VAL A 5 17.10 -8.55 1.13
CA VAL A 5 16.15 -9.36 0.36
C VAL A 5 16.83 -10.44 -0.45
N ASN A 6 16.08 -11.48 -0.82
CA ASN A 6 16.49 -12.55 -1.72
C ASN A 6 15.82 -12.44 -3.11
N TRP A 7 15.39 -11.23 -3.49
CA TRP A 7 14.74 -10.98 -4.79
C TRP A 7 15.74 -11.16 -5.93
N THR A 8 15.22 -11.35 -7.15
CA THR A 8 16.06 -11.48 -8.36
C THR A 8 16.03 -10.20 -9.18
N ILE A 9 17.07 -9.99 -10.01
CA ILE A 9 17.00 -9.01 -11.10
C ILE A 9 15.76 -9.31 -11.95
N ASP A 10 15.17 -8.26 -12.52
CA ASP A 10 13.91 -8.24 -13.27
C ASP A 10 12.63 -8.46 -12.45
N SER A 11 12.74 -8.61 -11.13
CA SER A 11 11.58 -8.59 -10.23
C SER A 11 10.82 -7.27 -10.32
N GLN A 12 9.49 -7.34 -10.33
CA GLN A 12 8.63 -6.18 -10.09
C GLN A 12 8.44 -5.97 -8.60
N ILE A 13 8.61 -4.73 -8.15
CA ILE A 13 8.36 -4.30 -6.78
C ILE A 13 7.29 -3.23 -6.77
N ILE A 14 6.58 -3.11 -5.65
CA ILE A 14 5.73 -1.97 -5.35
C ILE A 14 6.35 -1.17 -4.20
N ILE A 15 6.33 0.15 -4.33
CA ILE A 15 6.70 1.11 -3.29
C ILE A 15 5.40 1.78 -2.86
N ALA A 16 5.03 1.63 -1.59
CA ALA A 16 3.79 2.18 -1.07
C ALA A 16 3.87 3.71 -0.93
N THR A 17 2.74 4.38 -1.16
CA THR A 17 2.59 5.80 -0.81
C THR A 17 2.82 6.02 0.69
N THR A 18 3.41 7.16 1.02
CA THR A 18 3.55 7.65 2.41
C THR A 18 2.86 9.00 2.60
N GLY A 19 2.05 9.40 1.62
CA GLY A 19 1.27 10.64 1.66
C GLY A 19 0.03 10.51 2.54
N ASP A 20 -0.85 11.50 2.41
CA ASP A 20 -2.09 11.58 3.18
C ASP A 20 -3.23 10.72 2.59
N PHE A 21 -4.45 10.94 3.11
CA PHE A 21 -5.67 10.27 2.66
C PHE A 21 -6.06 10.56 1.21
N ALA A 22 -5.39 11.46 0.47
CA ALA A 22 -5.64 11.70 -0.95
C ALA A 22 -4.55 11.10 -1.86
N SER A 23 -3.52 10.48 -1.28
CA SER A 23 -2.29 10.09 -1.97
C SER A 23 -2.26 8.61 -2.41
N GLN A 24 -3.41 7.93 -2.45
CA GLN A 24 -3.49 6.48 -2.75
C GLN A 24 -2.88 6.11 -4.12
N ASN A 25 -2.93 7.04 -5.08
CA ASN A 25 -2.43 6.86 -6.43
C ASN A 25 -0.91 7.10 -6.56
N GLU A 26 -0.22 7.42 -5.47
CA GLU A 26 1.24 7.63 -5.44
C GLU A 26 2.04 6.34 -5.13
N SER A 27 1.37 5.17 -5.12
CA SER A 27 2.08 3.90 -5.04
C SER A 27 2.70 3.56 -6.39
N GLU A 28 3.93 3.08 -6.39
CA GLU A 28 4.74 2.98 -7.61
C GLU A 28 5.23 1.55 -7.86
N VAL A 29 5.01 1.06 -9.08
CA VAL A 29 5.61 -0.20 -9.54
C VAL A 29 6.90 0.08 -10.28
N ARG A 30 7.97 -0.63 -9.93
CA ARG A 30 9.30 -0.51 -10.54
C ARG A 30 9.91 -1.89 -10.76
N ARG A 31 10.81 -2.00 -11.75
CA ARG A 31 11.57 -3.23 -11.99
C ARG A 31 12.98 -3.09 -11.44
N VAL A 32 13.46 -4.12 -10.76
CA VAL A 32 14.81 -4.15 -10.20
C VAL A 32 15.82 -4.50 -11.30
N THR A 33 16.82 -3.65 -11.51
CA THR A 33 17.90 -3.85 -12.50
C THR A 33 19.22 -4.29 -11.86
N ASN A 34 19.41 -4.01 -10.57
CA ASN A 34 20.56 -4.48 -9.80
C ASN A 34 20.23 -4.56 -8.31
N ILE A 35 20.95 -5.41 -7.58
CA ILE A 35 20.86 -5.59 -6.13
C ILE A 35 22.28 -5.56 -5.57
N SER A 36 22.52 -4.73 -4.54
CA SER A 36 23.81 -4.70 -3.84
C SER A 36 24.14 -6.03 -3.19
N SER A 37 25.42 -6.28 -2.93
CA SER A 37 25.90 -7.54 -2.32
C SER A 37 25.30 -7.84 -0.94
N ASP A 38 24.88 -6.81 -0.19
CA ASP A 38 24.22 -6.95 1.11
C ASP A 38 22.69 -7.11 1.00
N GLY A 39 22.14 -7.09 -0.22
CA GLY A 39 20.71 -7.23 -0.48
C GLY A 39 19.86 -6.06 0.00
N ARG A 40 20.44 -4.89 0.33
CA ARG A 40 19.70 -3.76 0.91
C ARG A 40 19.49 -2.58 -0.03
N THR A 41 20.22 -2.51 -1.13
CA THR A 41 20.12 -1.43 -2.13
C THR A 41 19.69 -2.01 -3.46
N LEU A 42 18.66 -1.43 -4.04
CA LEU A 42 18.13 -1.80 -5.35
C LEU A 42 18.40 -0.68 -6.34
N THR A 43 18.84 -1.02 -7.54
CA THR A 43 18.78 -0.12 -8.69
C THR A 43 17.48 -0.40 -9.44
N LEU A 44 16.75 0.66 -9.79
CA LEU A 44 15.46 0.57 -10.47
C LEU A 44 15.63 0.85 -11.97
N ASP A 45 14.71 0.36 -12.78
CA ASP A 45 14.66 0.59 -14.23
C ASP A 45 14.38 2.05 -14.61
N ARG A 46 13.69 2.78 -13.74
CA ARG A 46 13.41 4.22 -13.86
C ARG A 46 13.32 4.87 -12.47
N PRO A 47 13.55 6.19 -12.35
CA PRO A 47 13.37 6.90 -11.09
C PRO A 47 11.93 6.80 -10.56
N VAL A 48 11.74 7.03 -9.26
CA VAL A 48 10.41 7.21 -8.66
C VAL A 48 9.86 8.60 -8.99
N ASP A 49 8.55 8.69 -9.16
CA ASP A 49 7.85 9.92 -9.53
C ASP A 49 7.43 10.73 -8.29
N PHE A 50 7.21 10.05 -7.15
CA PHE A 50 6.75 10.65 -5.90
C PHE A 50 7.79 10.56 -4.79
N THR A 51 7.62 11.43 -3.80
CA THR A 51 8.47 11.41 -2.60
C THR A 51 7.94 10.38 -1.62
N HIS A 52 8.79 9.41 -1.26
CA HIS A 52 8.49 8.41 -0.25
C HIS A 52 9.24 8.72 1.06
N LEU A 53 8.51 8.77 2.17
CA LEU A 53 9.04 9.12 3.47
C LEU A 53 9.91 7.99 4.04
N GLY A 54 11.01 8.37 4.68
CA GLY A 54 11.90 7.46 5.40
C GLY A 54 12.57 8.17 6.57
N VAL A 55 11.85 8.31 7.68
CA VAL A 55 12.25 9.13 8.83
C VAL A 55 12.31 8.33 10.12
N VAL A 56 13.08 8.86 11.08
CA VAL A 56 13.10 8.41 12.46
C VAL A 56 12.51 9.54 13.31
N LEU A 57 11.42 9.25 14.01
CA LEU A 57 10.69 10.18 14.85
C LEU A 57 10.99 9.90 16.32
N GLN A 58 11.17 10.94 17.12
CA GLN A 58 11.35 10.84 18.56
C GLN A 58 10.09 11.32 19.27
N PHE A 59 9.47 10.44 20.05
CA PHE A 59 8.31 10.74 20.90
C PHE A 59 8.66 10.44 22.35
N ASN A 60 8.93 11.48 23.14
CA ASN A 60 9.44 11.36 24.51
C ASN A 60 10.67 10.44 24.56
N ALA A 61 10.56 9.31 25.27
CA ALA A 61 11.61 8.29 25.39
C ALA A 61 11.55 7.20 24.30
N THR A 62 10.63 7.29 23.35
CA THR A 62 10.41 6.28 22.31
C THR A 62 10.87 6.79 20.95
N THR A 63 11.65 5.97 20.25
CA THR A 63 12.04 6.19 18.86
C THR A 63 11.15 5.34 17.95
N ILE A 64 10.57 5.95 16.92
CA ILE A 64 9.70 5.28 15.94
C ILE A 64 10.30 5.50 14.55
N GLU A 65 10.52 4.43 13.80
CA GLU A 65 10.90 4.55 12.38
C GLU A 65 9.65 4.47 11.50
N VAL A 66 9.50 5.43 10.59
CA VAL A 66 8.40 5.46 9.62
C VAL A 66 9.02 5.51 8.23
N ARG A 67 8.77 4.48 7.42
CA ARG A 67 9.35 4.33 6.09
C ARG A 67 8.31 3.77 5.13
N ALA A 68 8.45 4.08 3.85
CA ALA A 68 7.66 3.42 2.81
C ALA A 68 7.88 1.91 2.81
N GLU A 69 6.78 1.17 2.68
CA GLU A 69 6.82 -0.27 2.47
C GLU A 69 7.26 -0.57 1.03
N VAL A 70 8.13 -1.56 0.87
CA VAL A 70 8.56 -2.05 -0.44
C VAL A 70 8.31 -3.54 -0.50
N GLY A 71 7.46 -3.97 -1.43
CA GLY A 71 7.04 -5.36 -1.58
C GLY A 71 7.44 -5.93 -2.93
N LEU A 72 7.77 -7.23 -2.96
CA LEU A 72 7.91 -7.98 -4.21
C LEU A 72 6.52 -8.30 -4.76
N LEU A 73 6.26 -7.94 -6.01
CA LEU A 73 5.07 -8.40 -6.74
C LEU A 73 5.35 -9.79 -7.29
N SER A 74 5.11 -10.80 -6.46
CA SER A 74 5.09 -12.21 -6.88
C SER A 74 3.68 -12.65 -7.24
N HIS A 75 3.59 -13.61 -8.16
CA HIS A 75 2.31 -14.09 -8.67
C HIS A 75 1.37 -14.63 -7.57
N ASN A 76 0.11 -14.23 -7.68
CA ASN A 76 -1.15 -14.72 -7.10
C ASN A 76 -1.13 -15.28 -5.67
N ILE A 77 -1.67 -14.46 -4.76
CA ILE A 77 -2.22 -14.92 -3.47
C ILE A 77 -3.70 -15.22 -3.68
N ILE A 78 -4.15 -16.43 -3.32
CA ILE A 78 -5.58 -16.79 -3.32
C ILE A 78 -6.14 -16.51 -1.93
N PHE A 79 -7.11 -15.60 -1.84
CA PHE A 79 -7.90 -15.38 -0.63
C PHE A 79 -9.18 -16.24 -0.71
N GLN A 80 -9.37 -17.14 0.25
CA GLN A 80 -10.58 -17.95 0.36
C GLN A 80 -11.30 -17.62 1.67
N GLY A 81 -12.49 -17.01 1.55
CA GLY A 81 -13.40 -16.82 2.66
C GLY A 81 -14.42 -17.98 2.75
N THR A 82 -14.96 -18.20 3.94
CA THR A 82 -16.13 -19.07 4.15
C THR A 82 -17.38 -18.22 4.29
N PHE A 83 -18.44 -18.54 3.56
CA PHE A 83 -19.76 -17.90 3.71
C PHE A 83 -20.72 -18.84 4.44
N THR A 84 -21.31 -18.37 5.53
CA THR A 84 -22.44 -19.03 6.21
C THR A 84 -23.74 -18.36 5.76
N THR A 85 -24.72 -19.15 5.34
CA THR A 85 -25.99 -18.71 4.73
C THR A 85 -26.93 -17.94 5.68
N THR A 86 -26.50 -17.64 6.89
CA THR A 86 -27.28 -16.97 7.94
C THR A 86 -27.07 -15.45 7.98
N GLN A 87 -26.56 -14.84 6.90
CA GLN A 87 -26.52 -13.39 6.73
C GLN A 87 -27.19 -12.99 5.41
N ASN A 88 -28.45 -12.58 5.49
CA ASN A 88 -29.11 -11.82 4.45
C ASN A 88 -28.64 -10.36 4.54
N PHE A 89 -27.50 -10.04 3.93
CA PHE A 89 -27.02 -8.66 3.86
C PHE A 89 -27.57 -8.01 2.59
N SER A 90 -28.62 -7.21 2.72
CA SER A 90 -29.11 -6.34 1.65
C SER A 90 -28.37 -5.00 1.72
N VAL A 91 -27.42 -4.81 0.81
CA VAL A 91 -26.74 -3.53 0.63
C VAL A 91 -27.61 -2.64 -0.24
N VAL A 92 -28.08 -1.52 0.32
CA VAL A 92 -28.71 -0.47 -0.46
C VAL A 92 -27.62 0.40 -1.09
N GLU A 93 -27.69 0.62 -2.40
CA GLU A 93 -26.79 1.52 -3.12
C GLU A 93 -26.90 2.94 -2.54
N CYS A 94 -25.76 3.59 -2.35
CA CYS A 94 -25.72 4.94 -1.82
C CYS A 94 -26.15 5.94 -2.87
N THR A 95 -27.07 6.85 -2.51
CA THR A 95 -27.54 7.93 -3.39
C THR A 95 -26.62 9.15 -3.41
N SER A 96 -25.61 9.19 -2.52
CA SER A 96 -24.65 10.29 -2.40
C SER A 96 -23.26 9.89 -2.88
N SER A 97 -22.57 10.83 -3.51
CA SER A 97 -21.19 10.68 -3.99
C SER A 97 -20.21 10.52 -2.82
N PHE A 98 -19.25 9.61 -2.97
CA PHE A 98 -18.12 9.48 -2.05
C PHE A 98 -17.26 10.75 -2.06
N THR A 99 -16.93 11.26 -0.89
CA THR A 99 -15.97 12.37 -0.71
C THR A 99 -14.80 11.88 0.12
N ARG A 100 -13.59 12.27 -0.27
CA ARG A 100 -12.35 11.94 0.48
C ARG A 100 -12.12 12.85 1.69
N ASP A 101 -13.12 13.57 2.19
CA ASP A 101 -12.93 14.50 3.32
C ASP A 101 -13.07 13.77 4.66
N ILE A 102 -12.03 13.87 5.49
CA ILE A 102 -11.91 13.22 6.81
C ILE A 102 -12.95 13.69 7.84
N PHE A 103 -13.63 14.83 7.59
CA PHE A 103 -14.70 15.33 8.46
C PHE A 103 -16.11 15.05 7.92
N THR A 104 -16.23 14.37 6.77
CA THR A 104 -17.54 13.99 6.24
C THR A 104 -18.08 12.77 6.96
N ILE A 105 -19.32 12.87 7.46
CA ILE A 105 -20.02 11.73 8.04
C ILE A 105 -20.44 10.79 6.90
N ASP A 106 -19.81 9.62 6.86
CA ASP A 106 -20.22 8.56 5.94
C ASP A 106 -21.45 7.83 6.50
N THR A 107 -22.60 8.08 5.90
CA THR A 107 -23.87 7.44 6.28
C THR A 107 -24.13 6.14 5.54
N CYS A 108 -23.25 5.70 4.63
CA CYS A 108 -23.53 4.59 3.70
C CYS A 108 -22.28 3.79 3.28
N SER A 109 -21.32 3.55 4.18
CA SER A 109 -20.07 2.86 3.86
C SER A 109 -20.23 1.46 3.23
N SER A 110 -21.31 0.74 3.55
CA SER A 110 -21.56 -0.62 3.04
C SER A 110 -22.00 -0.68 1.56
N GLY A 111 -22.54 0.42 1.01
CA GLY A 111 -23.05 0.50 -0.37
C GLY A 111 -22.10 1.14 -1.38
N GLN A 112 -20.89 1.51 -0.96
CA GLN A 112 -19.95 2.28 -1.77
C GLN A 112 -19.05 1.45 -2.69
N TYR A 113 -18.95 0.13 -2.48
CA TYR A 113 -17.98 -0.75 -3.18
C TYR A 113 -18.61 -1.75 -4.15
N ASN A 114 -19.90 -1.62 -4.48
CA ASN A 114 -20.53 -2.43 -5.52
C ASN A 114 -20.27 -1.82 -6.90
N THR A 115 -19.24 -2.31 -7.57
CA THR A 115 -19.06 -2.21 -9.04
C THR A 115 -18.64 -3.55 -9.59
#